data_AF-A0A067BPH7-F1
#
_entry.id   AF-A0A067BPH7-F1
#
_cell.length_a   1.000
_cell.length_b   1.000
_cell.length_c   1.000
_cell.angle_alpha   90.00
_cell.angle_beta   90.00
_cell.angle_gamma   90.00
#
_symmetry.space_group_name_H-M   'P 1'
#
loop_
_entity.id
_entity.type
_entity.pdbx_description
1 polymer ?
#
loop_
_entity_poly.entity_id
_entity_poly.type
_entity_poly.pdbx_seq_one_letter_code
_entity_poly.pdbx_strand_id
1 'polypeptide(L)'
;VRHGGKRRCQRAGCCRNVRTGTFCSKHNPEVDKQCSEEGCTRQAHARQKCVRHGGGRLCSVATCSAYARREGMCIRHHRLATAESSLDDSNTMSEEDFAALLEICEHDDGDDEVVATPVPPHEELAFIESLVNSAVFDHVVEYAVGRSVV
;
A
#
# COMPACT_ATOMS: atom_id res chain seq x y z
N VAL A 1 -3.02 -34.12 12.40
CA VAL A 1 -2.25 -33.06 13.12
C VAL A 1 -2.85 -32.89 14.51
N ARG A 2 -2.12 -33.21 15.59
CA ARG A 2 -2.57 -32.90 16.96
C ARG A 2 -2.25 -31.43 17.24
N HIS A 3 -3.26 -30.58 17.36
CA HIS A 3 -3.06 -29.22 17.86
C HIS A 3 -2.73 -29.33 19.35
N GLY A 4 -1.45 -29.17 19.72
CA GLY A 4 -1.01 -29.19 21.10
C GLY A 4 -1.79 -28.17 21.94
N GLY A 5 -2.39 -28.63 23.03
CA GLY A 5 -3.13 -27.79 23.97
C GLY A 5 -2.24 -26.68 24.52
N LYS A 6 -2.73 -25.44 24.49
CA LYS A 6 -2.00 -24.27 25.01
C LYS A 6 -1.85 -24.42 26.54
N ARG A 7 -0.63 -24.25 27.07
CA ARG A 7 -0.36 -24.31 28.53
C ARG A 7 -1.13 -23.21 29.28
N ARG A 8 -1.60 -23.49 30.49
CA ARG A 8 -2.32 -22.51 31.35
C ARG A 8 -1.38 -21.82 32.33
N CYS A 9 -1.77 -20.62 32.73
CA CYS A 9 -1.03 -19.81 33.70
C CYS A 9 -0.98 -20.52 35.06
N GLN A 10 0.20 -20.54 35.68
CA GLN A 10 0.40 -21.20 36.98
C GLN A 10 -0.12 -20.39 38.19
N ARG A 11 -0.53 -19.13 37.99
CA ARG A 11 -1.12 -18.30 39.08
C ARG A 11 -2.46 -18.91 39.52
N ALA A 12 -2.61 -19.15 40.81
CA ALA A 12 -3.85 -19.66 41.40
C ALA A 12 -5.06 -18.84 40.95
N GLY A 13 -6.10 -19.52 40.45
CA GLY A 13 -7.33 -18.89 39.94
C GLY A 13 -7.23 -18.27 38.53
N CYS A 14 -6.08 -18.35 37.83
CA CYS A 14 -5.95 -17.81 36.47
C CYS A 14 -6.21 -18.88 35.39
N CYS A 15 -7.23 -18.66 34.56
CA CYS A 15 -7.57 -19.54 33.45
C CYS A 15 -6.93 -19.13 32.10
N ARG A 16 -6.09 -18.08 32.06
CA ARG A 16 -5.46 -17.63 30.80
C ARG A 16 -4.35 -18.57 30.34
N ASN A 17 -4.20 -18.66 29.03
CA ASN A 17 -3.11 -19.39 28.40
C ASN A 17 -1.79 -18.62 28.50
N VAL A 18 -0.71 -19.39 28.63
CA VAL A 18 0.68 -18.92 28.61
C VAL A 18 1.14 -18.83 27.17
N ARG A 19 1.71 -17.67 26.80
CA ARG A 19 2.37 -17.51 25.49
C ARG A 19 3.81 -18.00 25.57
N THR A 20 4.54 -17.57 26.60
CA THR A 20 5.96 -17.88 26.85
C THR A 20 6.18 -17.99 28.35
N GLY A 21 7.04 -18.91 28.80
CA GLY A 21 7.32 -19.11 30.24
C GLY A 21 6.26 -19.95 30.97
N THR A 22 5.90 -19.56 32.19
CA THR A 22 4.95 -20.25 33.11
C THR A 22 3.71 -19.43 33.44
N PHE A 23 3.74 -18.12 33.22
CA PHE A 23 2.66 -17.20 33.56
C PHE A 23 2.07 -16.52 32.31
N CYS A 24 0.80 -16.12 32.38
CA CYS A 24 0.18 -15.34 31.30
C CYS A 24 0.79 -13.93 31.24
N SER A 25 0.51 -13.19 30.16
CA SER A 25 1.04 -11.83 29.97
C SER A 25 0.76 -10.84 31.10
N LYS A 26 -0.23 -11.09 31.98
CA LYS A 26 -0.51 -10.24 33.17
C LYS A 26 0.16 -10.70 34.45
N HIS A 27 0.57 -11.97 34.51
CA HIS A 27 1.17 -12.58 35.71
C HIS A 27 2.64 -12.92 35.49
N ASN A 28 3.19 -12.59 34.32
CA ASN A 28 4.58 -12.84 34.01
C ASN A 28 5.42 -11.73 34.64
N PRO A 29 6.22 -12.03 35.67
CA PRO A 29 7.03 -11.02 36.35
C PRO A 29 8.13 -10.44 35.46
N GLU A 30 8.51 -11.11 34.37
CA GLU A 30 9.60 -10.67 33.49
C GLU A 30 9.17 -9.69 32.38
N VAL A 31 7.86 -9.41 32.21
CA VAL A 31 7.34 -8.81 30.96
C VAL A 31 6.58 -7.50 31.20
N ASP A 32 7.13 -6.62 32.03
CA ASP A 32 6.78 -5.20 32.01
C ASP A 32 8.00 -4.37 31.58
N LYS A 33 8.47 -4.62 30.35
CA LYS A 33 9.49 -3.76 29.73
C LYS A 33 8.83 -2.43 29.40
N GLN A 34 8.97 -1.44 30.28
CA GLN A 34 8.52 -0.08 30.03
C GLN A 34 9.49 0.65 29.09
N CYS A 35 9.01 1.72 28.48
CA CYS A 35 9.83 2.61 27.67
C CYS A 35 10.93 3.23 28.53
N SER A 36 12.17 3.23 28.03
CA SER A 36 13.34 3.82 28.69
C SER A 36 13.34 5.36 28.69
N GLU A 37 12.25 5.99 28.27
CA GLU A 37 12.16 7.46 28.23
C GLU A 37 11.58 7.93 29.56
N GLU A 38 12.21 8.95 30.13
CA GLU A 38 11.83 9.53 31.43
C GLU A 38 10.34 9.91 31.45
N GLY A 39 9.61 9.42 32.44
CA GLY A 39 8.17 9.64 32.58
C GLY A 39 7.26 8.86 31.61
N CYS A 40 7.79 7.96 30.77
CA CYS A 40 6.98 7.16 29.86
C CYS A 40 6.56 5.82 30.47
N THR A 41 5.28 5.69 30.84
CA THR A 41 4.71 4.44 31.38
C THR A 41 4.31 3.41 30.32
N ARG A 42 4.52 3.73 29.03
CA ARG A 42 4.11 2.87 27.91
C ARG A 42 5.03 1.65 27.79
N GLN A 43 4.47 0.54 27.31
CA GLN A 43 5.24 -0.67 27.05
C GLN A 43 6.26 -0.44 25.92
N ALA A 44 7.48 -0.92 26.14
CA ALA A 44 8.52 -1.00 25.13
C ALA A 44 8.26 -2.15 24.16
N HIS A 45 8.39 -1.86 22.87
CA HIS A 45 8.22 -2.86 21.81
C HIS A 45 9.56 -3.33 21.25
N ALA A 46 10.48 -2.40 21.00
CA ALA A 46 11.82 -2.66 20.53
C ALA A 46 12.79 -1.61 21.08
N ARG A 47 14.08 -1.95 21.18
CA ARG A 47 15.13 -1.02 21.64
C ARG A 47 14.83 -0.37 23.00
N GLN A 48 14.08 -1.07 23.86
CA GLN A 48 13.57 -0.55 25.14
C GLN A 48 12.70 0.71 25.01
N LYS A 49 12.19 1.04 23.82
CA LYS A 49 11.33 2.21 23.59
C LYS A 49 9.92 1.80 23.18
N CYS A 50 8.93 2.63 23.49
CA CYS A 50 7.57 2.47 22.99
C CYS A 50 7.46 2.90 21.53
N VAL A 51 6.35 2.61 20.86
CA VAL A 51 6.15 2.97 19.44
C VAL A 51 6.39 4.46 19.18
N ARG A 52 5.90 5.35 20.05
CA ARG A 52 6.08 6.81 19.91
C ARG A 52 7.50 7.31 20.16
N HIS A 53 8.31 6.56 20.89
CA HIS A 53 9.67 6.95 21.22
C HIS A 53 10.71 6.18 20.39
N GLY A 54 10.30 5.53 19.29
CA GLY A 54 11.24 4.84 18.38
C GLY A 54 11.35 3.33 18.56
N GLY A 55 10.42 2.73 19.30
CA GLY A 55 10.23 1.28 19.37
C GLY A 55 9.46 0.68 18.19
N GLY A 56 8.93 1.53 17.29
CA GLY A 56 8.32 1.13 16.03
C GLY A 56 9.23 1.47 14.85
N ARG A 57 9.13 0.68 13.76
CA ARG A 57 9.74 1.02 12.47
C ARG A 57 8.73 1.79 11.63
N LEU A 58 9.17 2.83 10.92
CA LEU A 58 8.35 3.52 9.92
C LEU A 58 8.29 2.70 8.63
N CYS A 59 7.30 3.02 7.81
CA CYS A 59 7.15 2.47 6.47
C CYS A 59 8.39 2.82 5.61
N SER A 60 8.85 1.86 4.80
CA SER A 60 9.99 2.01 3.90
C SER A 60 9.74 3.00 2.75
N VAL A 61 8.49 3.14 2.31
CA VAL A 61 8.08 4.11 1.28
C VAL A 61 8.42 5.53 1.72
N ALA A 62 9.20 6.23 0.90
CA ALA A 62 9.56 7.63 1.11
C ALA A 62 8.30 8.49 1.32
N THR A 63 8.38 9.51 2.18
CA THR A 63 7.25 10.39 2.58
C THR A 63 6.16 9.75 3.46
N CYS A 64 6.23 8.43 3.74
CA CYS A 64 5.24 7.78 4.59
C CYS A 64 5.62 7.82 6.08
N SER A 65 4.85 8.56 6.88
CA SER A 65 4.99 8.60 8.34
C SER A 65 4.27 7.46 9.07
N ALA A 66 3.63 6.54 8.35
CA ALA A 66 2.94 5.41 8.96
C ALA A 66 3.91 4.34 9.45
N TYR A 67 3.53 3.60 10.50
CA TYR A 67 4.35 2.50 11.02
C TYR A 67 4.28 1.25 10.14
N ALA A 68 5.44 0.63 9.95
CA ALA A 68 5.56 -0.65 9.28
C ALA A 68 4.90 -1.77 10.10
N ARG A 69 4.20 -2.66 9.41
CA ARG A 69 3.53 -3.84 10.00
C ARG A 69 4.04 -5.15 9.42
N ARG A 70 4.39 -5.18 8.14
CA ARG A 70 4.91 -6.35 7.42
C ARG A 70 5.99 -5.90 6.44
N GLU A 71 7.08 -6.64 6.36
CA GLU A 71 8.17 -6.43 5.37
C GLU A 71 8.68 -4.98 5.26
N GLY A 72 8.69 -4.26 6.40
CA GLY A 72 9.12 -2.85 6.42
C GLY A 72 8.09 -1.85 5.88
N MET A 73 6.89 -2.27 5.47
CA MET A 73 5.84 -1.40 4.93
C MET A 73 4.62 -1.29 5.86
N CYS A 74 3.91 -0.17 5.77
CA CYS A 74 2.60 -0.02 6.40
C CYS A 74 1.55 -0.90 5.69
N ILE A 75 0.39 -1.14 6.31
CA ILE A 75 -0.64 -2.03 5.73
C ILE A 75 -1.08 -1.56 4.34
N ARG A 76 -1.20 -0.24 4.12
CA ARG A 76 -1.59 0.34 2.83
C ARG A 76 -0.54 0.05 1.77
N HIS A 77 0.72 0.40 2.03
CA HIS A 77 1.79 0.21 1.03
C HIS A 77 2.14 -1.25 0.82
N HIS A 78 2.05 -2.10 1.84
CA HIS A 78 2.22 -3.54 1.66
C HIS A 78 1.15 -4.14 0.74
N ARG A 79 -0.11 -3.68 0.82
CA ARG A 79 -1.17 -4.17 -0.08
C ARG A 79 -0.93 -3.76 -1.54
N LEU A 80 -0.42 -2.54 -1.75
CA LEU A 80 -0.06 -2.06 -3.08
C LEU A 80 1.16 -2.84 -3.61
N ALA A 81 2.19 -3.03 -2.78
CA ALA A 81 3.37 -3.85 -3.07
C ALA A 81 3.04 -5.28 -3.49
N THR A 82 2.07 -5.91 -2.83
CA THR A 82 1.63 -7.25 -3.21
C THR A 82 0.74 -7.27 -4.45
N ALA A 83 0.12 -6.15 -4.82
CA ALA A 83 -0.70 -6.05 -6.02
C ALA A 83 0.16 -5.77 -7.26
N GLU A 84 1.18 -4.92 -7.14
CA GLU A 84 2.15 -4.67 -8.21
C GLU A 84 3.01 -5.91 -8.52
N SER A 85 3.32 -6.74 -7.52
CA SER A 85 4.01 -8.03 -7.73
C SER A 85 3.12 -9.14 -8.29
N SER A 86 1.87 -8.85 -8.64
CA SER A 86 0.97 -9.79 -9.33
C SER A 86 0.67 -9.37 -10.76
N LEU A 87 1.36 -8.32 -11.24
CA LEU A 87 1.24 -7.78 -12.60
C LEU A 87 2.55 -7.94 -13.39
N ASP A 88 3.51 -8.73 -12.90
CA ASP A 88 4.66 -9.18 -13.69
C ASP A 88 4.36 -10.50 -14.43
N ASP A 89 3.14 -10.68 -14.90
CA ASP A 89 2.84 -11.64 -15.94
C ASP A 89 2.47 -10.87 -17.22
N SER A 90 3.45 -10.79 -18.13
CA SER A 90 3.26 -10.67 -19.60
C SER A 90 2.75 -9.33 -20.17
N ASN A 91 3.63 -8.35 -20.47
CA ASN A 91 3.56 -7.64 -21.77
C ASN A 91 4.83 -6.79 -22.08
N THR A 92 5.98 -7.42 -22.25
CA THR A 92 7.01 -6.85 -23.14
C THR A 92 6.77 -7.46 -24.52
N MET A 93 5.98 -6.81 -25.37
CA MET A 93 5.89 -7.20 -26.78
C MET A 93 7.29 -7.02 -27.38
N SER A 94 7.84 -8.11 -27.91
CA SER A 94 9.08 -8.05 -28.65
C SER A 94 8.83 -7.33 -29.98
N GLU A 95 9.84 -6.69 -30.57
CA GLU A 95 9.70 -6.05 -31.89
C GLU A 95 9.34 -7.07 -33.00
N GLU A 96 9.46 -8.36 -32.70
CA GLU A 96 9.18 -9.49 -33.58
C GLU A 96 7.67 -9.78 -33.68
N ASP A 97 6.88 -9.44 -32.64
CA ASP A 97 5.43 -9.66 -32.59
C ASP A 97 4.63 -8.57 -33.36
N PHE A 98 5.26 -7.43 -33.69
CA PHE A 98 4.64 -6.35 -34.48
C PHE A 98 4.52 -6.71 -35.97
N ALA A 99 5.38 -7.60 -36.47
CA ALA A 99 5.36 -8.04 -37.87
C ALA A 99 4.22 -9.03 -38.18
N ALA A 100 3.82 -9.85 -37.19
CA ALA A 100 2.76 -10.85 -37.36
C ALA A 100 1.35 -10.25 -37.47
N LEU A 101 1.16 -9.00 -37.03
CA LEU A 101 -0.13 -8.29 -37.13
C LEU A 101 -0.35 -7.61 -38.49
N LEU A 102 0.69 -7.46 -39.32
CA LEU A 102 0.59 -6.87 -40.65
C LEU A 102 0.26 -7.90 -41.75
N GLU A 103 0.24 -9.20 -41.45
CA GLU A 103 -0.09 -10.28 -42.40
C GLU A 103 -1.53 -10.82 -42.27
N ILE A 104 -2.38 -10.26 -41.40
CA ILE A 104 -3.76 -10.76 -41.18
C ILE A 104 -4.80 -10.05 -42.06
N CYS A 105 -4.42 -9.04 -42.85
CA CYS A 105 -5.37 -8.30 -43.70
C CYS A 105 -5.17 -8.57 -45.19
N GLU A 106 -5.43 -9.79 -45.65
CA GLU A 106 -5.84 -10.02 -47.04
C GLU A 106 -7.00 -11.04 -47.09
N HIS A 107 -8.11 -10.61 -47.73
CA HIS A 107 -9.36 -11.32 -48.09
C HIS A 107 -10.47 -11.33 -47.02
N ASP A 108 -11.72 -10.94 -47.25
CA ASP A 108 -12.50 -10.71 -48.47
C ASP A 108 -13.79 -9.93 -48.10
N ASP A 109 -14.42 -9.33 -49.11
CA ASP A 109 -15.59 -8.44 -49.03
C ASP A 109 -16.80 -9.01 -48.25
N GLY A 110 -17.32 -8.21 -47.31
CA GLY A 110 -18.58 -8.47 -46.63
C GLY A 110 -19.23 -7.15 -46.20
N ASP A 111 -20.23 -6.73 -46.95
CA ASP A 111 -21.13 -5.63 -46.69
C ASP A 111 -21.99 -5.85 -45.44
N ASP A 112 -21.45 -5.51 -44.26
CA ASP A 112 -22.25 -5.36 -43.04
C ASP A 112 -22.32 -3.88 -42.64
N GLU A 113 -23.54 -3.32 -42.70
CA GLU A 113 -23.84 -1.95 -42.33
C GLU A 113 -23.38 -1.66 -40.90
N VAL A 114 -22.32 -0.86 -40.78
CA VAL A 114 -21.88 -0.30 -39.50
C VAL A 114 -22.89 0.77 -39.09
N VAL A 115 -23.85 0.40 -38.23
CA VAL A 115 -24.73 1.36 -37.58
C VAL A 115 -23.88 2.23 -36.68
N ALA A 116 -23.54 3.42 -37.18
CA ALA A 116 -22.86 4.46 -36.42
C ALA A 116 -23.71 4.82 -35.19
N THR A 117 -23.23 4.44 -34.01
CA THR A 117 -23.78 4.96 -32.76
C THR A 117 -23.40 6.44 -32.65
N PRO A 118 -24.33 7.33 -32.22
CA PRO A 118 -24.05 8.76 -32.18
C PRO A 118 -22.92 9.09 -31.19
N VAL A 119 -21.87 9.74 -31.69
CA VAL A 119 -20.86 10.39 -30.86
C VAL A 119 -21.57 11.48 -30.04
N PRO A 120 -21.42 11.51 -28.70
CA PRO A 120 -22.05 12.53 -27.87
C PRO A 120 -21.54 13.94 -28.24
N PRO A 121 -22.40 14.97 -28.21
CA PRO A 121 -22.07 16.29 -28.73
C PRO A 121 -20.92 16.96 -27.98
N HIS A 122 -20.18 17.74 -28.76
CA HIS A 122 -18.91 18.45 -28.54
C HIS A 122 -18.90 19.52 -27.40
N GLU A 123 -19.73 19.39 -26.37
CA GLU A 123 -19.79 20.38 -25.26
C GLU A 123 -18.79 20.10 -24.12
N GLU A 124 -18.23 18.89 -24.02
CA GLU A 124 -17.23 18.55 -22.99
C GLU A 124 -15.83 19.12 -23.29
N LEU A 125 -15.52 19.42 -24.56
CA LEU A 125 -14.19 19.93 -24.94
C LEU A 125 -14.00 21.41 -24.61
N ALA A 126 -15.06 22.22 -24.68
CA ALA A 126 -15.00 23.64 -24.33
C ALA A 126 -14.77 23.85 -22.81
N PHE A 127 -15.31 22.95 -21.99
CA PHE A 127 -15.08 22.98 -20.54
C PHE A 127 -13.64 22.61 -20.19
N ILE A 128 -13.09 21.57 -20.83
CA ILE A 128 -11.68 21.17 -20.66
C ILE A 128 -10.76 22.28 -21.15
N GLU A 129 -11.04 22.91 -22.29
CA GLU A 129 -10.26 24.02 -22.84
C GLU A 129 -10.32 25.27 -21.95
N SER A 130 -11.47 25.57 -21.35
CA SER A 130 -11.59 26.63 -20.34
C SER A 130 -10.85 26.31 -19.05
N LEU A 131 -10.76 25.02 -18.67
CA LEU A 131 -10.05 24.60 -17.47
C LEU A 131 -8.53 24.71 -17.66
N VAL A 132 -8.02 24.23 -18.80
CA VAL A 132 -6.58 24.23 -19.11
C VAL A 132 -6.08 25.65 -19.35
N ASN A 133 -6.91 26.55 -19.88
CA ASN A 133 -6.56 27.96 -20.10
C ASN A 133 -6.86 28.88 -18.89
N SER A 134 -7.20 28.32 -17.73
CA SER A 134 -7.43 29.11 -16.51
C SER A 134 -6.11 29.44 -15.82
N ALA A 135 -5.96 30.68 -15.36
CA ALA A 135 -4.81 31.08 -14.52
C ALA A 135 -4.67 30.24 -13.23
N VAL A 136 -5.76 29.61 -12.78
CA VAL A 136 -5.75 28.68 -11.66
C VAL A 136 -5.04 27.37 -12.04
N PHE A 137 -5.22 26.90 -13.26
CA PHE A 137 -4.54 25.71 -13.77
C PHE A 137 -3.04 25.95 -13.87
N ASP A 138 -2.60 27.10 -14.41
CA ASP A 138 -1.19 27.47 -14.46
C ASP A 138 -0.55 27.52 -13.06
N HIS A 139 -1.23 28.13 -12.08
CA HIS A 139 -0.73 28.16 -10.70
C HIS A 139 -0.64 26.77 -10.06
N VAL A 140 -1.61 25.89 -10.32
CA VAL A 140 -1.60 24.51 -9.83
C VAL A 140 -0.49 23.71 -10.48
N VAL A 141 -0.25 23.90 -11.78
CA VAL A 141 0.84 23.25 -12.52
C VAL A 141 2.20 23.77 -12.06
N GLU A 142 2.39 25.08 -11.89
CA GLU A 142 3.64 25.65 -11.37
C GLU A 142 3.94 25.15 -9.95
N TYR A 143 2.92 25.11 -9.07
CA TYR A 143 3.05 24.58 -7.73
C TYR A 143 3.40 23.08 -7.74
N ALA A 144 2.77 22.29 -8.61
CA ALA A 144 3.00 20.85 -8.72
C ALA A 144 4.36 20.51 -9.34
N VAL A 145 4.85 21.31 -10.30
CA VAL A 145 6.16 21.13 -10.96
C VAL A 145 7.30 21.78 -10.16
N GLY A 146 6.99 22.52 -9.09
CA GLY A 146 7.97 22.95 -8.10
C GLY A 146 8.97 23.99 -8.61
N ARG A 147 8.61 24.77 -9.64
CA ARG A 147 9.43 25.93 -10.04
C ARG A 147 9.19 27.06 -9.04
N SER A 148 10.07 27.16 -8.04
CA SER A 148 10.22 28.39 -7.25
C SER A 148 10.72 29.50 -8.18
N VAL A 149 9.88 30.50 -8.44
CA VAL A 149 10.34 31.77 -9.02
C VAL A 149 10.91 32.59 -7.87
N VAL A 150 12.22 32.84 -7.92
CA VAL A 150 12.87 33.95 -7.20
C VAL A 150 12.54 35.27 -7.89
#